data_AF-A0A3D1P637-F1
#
_entry.id   AF-A0A3D1P637-F1
#
_cell.length_a   1.000
_cell.length_b   1.000
_cell.length_c   1.000
_cell.angle_alpha   90.00
_cell.angle_beta   90.00
_cell.angle_gamma   90.00
#
_symmetry.space_group_name_H-M   'P 1'
#
loop_
_entity.id
_entity.type
_entity.pdbx_description
1 polymer ?
#
loop_
_entity_poly.entity_id
_entity_poly.type
_entity_poly.pdbx_seq_one_letter_code
_entity_poly.pdbx_strand_id
1 'polypeptide(L)'
;MANAMIIIFPYRCQQRWVFDDEIKLSKKPFVSNVPEMLDLLVQDIPHVDEGFRLLFSTNPFPGYQAELIWIKEEYGGNRYYWQQKNLEGWLCSAMLKYFSKIPKKIYCKAQSLYT
;
A
#
# COMPACT_ATOMS: atom_id res chain seq x y z
N MET A 1 9.00 0.66 -21.44
CA MET A 1 8.73 1.42 -20.21
C MET A 1 8.69 0.43 -19.07
N ALA A 2 9.57 0.57 -18.08
CA ALA A 2 9.75 -0.46 -17.05
C ALA A 2 8.51 -0.61 -16.17
N ASN A 3 7.93 -1.81 -16.15
CA ASN A 3 7.00 -2.25 -15.12
C ASN A 3 7.79 -2.39 -13.81
N ALA A 4 8.00 -1.28 -13.11
CA ALA A 4 8.55 -1.33 -11.77
C ALA A 4 7.48 -1.90 -10.84
N MET A 5 7.71 -3.12 -10.35
CA MET A 5 6.98 -3.68 -9.24
C MET A 5 7.70 -3.26 -7.98
N ILE A 6 7.01 -2.54 -7.11
CA ILE A 6 7.54 -2.07 -5.83
C ILE A 6 7.05 -3.03 -4.76
N ILE A 7 7.93 -3.35 -3.81
CA ILE A 7 7.65 -4.28 -2.73
C ILE A 7 8.06 -3.61 -1.42
N ILE A 8 7.17 -3.65 -0.44
CA ILE A 8 7.47 -3.30 0.96
C ILE A 8 6.96 -4.40 1.89
N PHE A 9 7.38 -4.35 3.14
CA PHE A 9 7.04 -5.35 4.16
C PHE A 9 6.35 -4.68 5.36
N PRO A 10 5.04 -4.44 5.28
CA PRO A 10 4.30 -3.91 6.42
C PRO A 10 4.17 -4.95 7.52
N TYR A 11 4.11 -4.49 8.76
CA TYR A 11 3.87 -5.31 9.96
C TYR A 11 3.12 -4.50 11.02
N ARG A 12 2.58 -5.18 12.04
CA ARG A 12 1.87 -4.53 13.14
C ARG A 12 2.86 -4.13 14.22
N CYS A 13 2.94 -2.85 14.54
CA CYS A 13 3.74 -2.34 15.66
C CYS A 13 2.89 -1.43 16.53
N GLN A 14 2.76 -1.74 17.83
CA GLN A 14 1.88 -1.01 18.76
C GLN A 14 0.47 -0.83 18.19
N GLN A 15 -0.12 -1.91 17.68
CA GLN A 15 -1.46 -1.97 17.07
C GLN A 15 -1.65 -1.11 15.80
N ARG A 16 -0.57 -0.60 15.19
CA ARG A 16 -0.61 0.18 13.95
C ARG A 16 0.10 -0.55 12.83
N TRP A 17 -0.42 -0.42 11.60
CA TRP A 17 0.33 -0.81 10.42
C TRP A 17 1.49 0.14 10.23
N VAL A 18 2.70 -0.42 10.16
CA VAL A 18 3.92 0.32 9.85
C VAL A 18 4.72 -0.42 8.79
N PHE A 19 5.65 0.28 8.14
CA PHE A 19 6.66 -0.33 7.28
C PHE A 19 8.01 0.35 7.46
N ASP A 20 9.08 -0.38 7.14
CA ASP A 20 10.44 0.14 7.12
C ASP A 20 10.82 0.55 5.70
N ASP A 21 11.48 1.71 5.57
CA ASP A 21 12.00 2.24 4.30
C ASP A 21 13.53 2.07 4.31
N GLU A 22 14.08 1.34 3.33
CA GLU A 22 15.48 0.85 3.29
C GLU A 22 16.53 1.93 3.55
N ILE A 23 16.20 3.21 3.34
CA ILE A 23 17.20 4.27 3.27
C ILE A 23 17.10 5.28 4.42
N LYS A 24 16.00 5.42 5.21
CA LYS A 24 16.00 6.45 6.28
C LYS A 24 14.87 6.56 7.31
N LEU A 25 13.97 5.61 7.50
CA LEU A 25 12.98 5.72 8.59
C LEU A 25 12.40 4.33 8.92
N SER A 26 12.57 3.91 10.17
CA SER A 26 11.91 2.72 10.71
C SER A 26 10.49 3.04 11.17
N LYS A 27 9.57 2.10 11.01
CA LYS A 27 8.20 2.14 11.54
C LYS A 27 7.37 3.33 11.04
N LYS A 28 7.43 3.65 9.75
CA LYS A 28 6.53 4.66 9.18
C LYS A 28 5.09 4.17 9.28
N PRO A 29 4.18 4.92 9.93
CA PRO A 29 2.79 4.50 10.05
C PRO A 29 2.05 4.70 8.73
N PHE A 30 1.18 3.77 8.40
CA PHE A 30 0.06 4.05 7.51
C PHE A 30 -0.97 4.88 8.29
N VAL A 31 -1.56 5.87 7.62
CA VAL A 31 -2.50 6.82 8.23
C VAL A 31 -3.67 7.08 7.29
N SER A 32 -4.69 7.79 7.77
CA SER A 32 -5.77 8.34 6.94
C SER A 32 -6.44 7.27 6.06
N ASN A 33 -7.09 6.31 6.73
CA ASN A 33 -7.92 5.24 6.16
C ASN A 33 -7.17 4.14 5.40
N VAL A 34 -5.86 4.31 5.17
CA VAL A 34 -5.03 3.24 4.60
C VAL A 34 -4.93 2.03 5.54
N PRO A 35 -4.83 2.16 6.88
CA PRO A 35 -4.83 1.00 7.76
C PRO A 35 -6.03 0.06 7.57
N GLU A 36 -7.22 0.63 7.44
CA GLU A 36 -8.48 -0.09 7.24
C GLU A 36 -8.53 -0.77 5.87
N MET A 37 -7.96 -0.12 4.85
CA MET A 37 -7.77 -0.74 3.53
C MET A 37 -6.79 -1.91 3.59
N LEU A 38 -5.72 -1.79 4.39
CA LEU A 38 -4.78 -2.90 4.60
C LEU A 38 -5.45 -4.06 5.32
N ASP A 39 -6.21 -3.80 6.39
CA ASP A 39 -6.95 -4.83 7.12
C ASP A 39 -7.84 -5.65 6.17
N LEU A 40 -8.53 -5.00 5.22
CA LEU A 40 -9.33 -5.69 4.19
C LEU A 40 -8.49 -6.42 3.14
N LEU A 41 -7.33 -5.87 2.77
CA LEU A 41 -6.45 -6.47 1.76
C LEU A 41 -5.81 -7.77 2.28
N VAL A 42 -5.58 -7.85 3.59
CA VAL A 42 -4.87 -8.94 4.25
C VAL A 42 -5.76 -9.87 5.08
N GLN A 43 -7.08 -9.67 5.04
CA GLN A 43 -8.06 -10.40 5.87
C GLN A 43 -7.90 -11.94 5.83
N ASP A 44 -7.40 -12.47 4.71
CA ASP A 44 -7.26 -13.91 4.45
C ASP A 44 -5.81 -14.41 4.65
N ILE A 45 -4.91 -13.57 5.18
CA ILE A 45 -3.49 -13.88 5.40
C ILE A 45 -3.26 -14.25 6.87
N PRO A 46 -2.81 -15.48 7.17
CA PRO A 46 -2.47 -15.87 8.55
C PRO A 46 -1.19 -15.15 9.01
N HIS A 47 -1.02 -14.97 10.32
CA HIS A 47 0.16 -14.33 10.92
C HIS A 47 0.49 -12.92 10.38
N VAL A 48 -0.48 -12.21 9.82
CA VAL A 48 -0.25 -10.92 9.16
C VAL A 48 0.37 -9.85 10.07
N ASP A 49 0.12 -9.92 11.38
CA ASP A 49 0.68 -9.00 12.35
C ASP A 49 2.21 -9.06 12.42
N GLU A 50 2.79 -10.24 12.18
CA GLU A 50 4.24 -10.47 12.13
C GLU A 50 4.86 -9.91 10.84
N GLY A 51 4.03 -9.71 9.82
CA GLY A 51 4.39 -9.04 8.57
C GLY A 51 3.84 -9.74 7.34
N PHE A 52 3.71 -8.99 6.26
CA PHE A 52 3.32 -9.50 4.95
C PHE A 52 4.08 -8.80 3.83
N ARG A 53 4.11 -9.39 2.65
CA ARG A 53 4.67 -8.76 1.45
C ARG A 53 3.58 -7.95 0.76
N LEU A 54 3.75 -6.63 0.66
CA LEU A 54 2.87 -5.76 -0.11
C LEU A 54 3.54 -5.39 -1.43
N LEU A 55 2.96 -5.85 -2.53
CA LEU A 55 3.38 -5.52 -3.89
C LEU A 55 2.47 -4.45 -4.46
N PHE A 56 3.04 -3.50 -5.18
CA PHE A 56 2.26 -2.52 -5.93
C PHE A 56 2.95 -2.05 -7.21
N SER A 57 2.14 -1.67 -8.21
CA SER A 57 2.63 -1.19 -9.51
C SER A 57 1.65 -0.21 -10.15
N THR A 58 2.15 0.59 -11.10
CA THR A 58 1.32 1.48 -11.93
C THR A 58 0.63 0.76 -13.08
N ASN A 59 1.05 -0.47 -13.38
CA ASN A 59 0.46 -1.33 -14.39
C ASN A 59 -0.18 -2.56 -13.74
N PRO A 60 -1.29 -3.08 -14.29
CA PRO A 60 -1.90 -4.30 -13.78
C PRO A 60 -0.94 -5.48 -13.92
N PHE A 61 -0.97 -6.40 -12.96
CA PHE A 61 -0.15 -7.61 -12.97
C PHE A 61 -0.98 -8.83 -12.53
N PRO A 62 -0.65 -10.05 -12.98
CA PRO A 62 -1.45 -11.23 -12.68
C PRO A 62 -1.74 -11.41 -11.19
N GLY A 63 -3.03 -11.49 -10.85
CA GLY A 63 -3.50 -11.71 -9.48
C GLY A 63 -3.36 -10.51 -8.54
N TYR A 64 -3.35 -9.26 -9.06
CA TYR A 64 -3.59 -8.09 -8.21
C TYR A 64 -4.95 -8.21 -7.49
N GLN A 65 -5.05 -7.70 -6.27
CA GLN A 65 -6.24 -7.80 -5.42
C GLN A 65 -7.00 -6.47 -5.32
N ALA A 66 -6.30 -5.34 -5.45
CA ALA A 66 -6.91 -4.02 -5.40
C ALA A 66 -6.44 -3.16 -6.57
N GLU A 67 -7.37 -2.38 -7.14
CA GLU A 67 -7.10 -1.26 -8.05
C GLU A 67 -7.48 0.03 -7.33
N LEU A 68 -6.51 0.91 -7.16
CA LEU A 68 -6.65 2.19 -6.50
C LEU A 68 -6.62 3.30 -7.56
N ILE A 69 -7.67 4.12 -7.61
CA ILE A 69 -7.83 5.20 -8.59
C ILE A 69 -7.51 6.52 -7.92
N TRP A 70 -6.60 7.30 -8.50
CA TRP A 70 -6.28 8.62 -7.99
C TRP A 70 -7.48 9.57 -8.07
N ILE A 71 -7.76 10.29 -6.98
CA ILE A 71 -8.86 11.26 -6.89
C ILE A 71 -8.31 12.69 -7.01
N LYS A 72 -7.45 13.06 -6.06
CA LYS A 72 -6.92 14.42 -5.91
C LYS A 72 -5.64 14.42 -5.05
N GLU A 73 -4.87 15.47 -5.21
CA GLU A 73 -3.82 15.83 -4.24
C GLU A 73 -4.47 16.47 -3.01
N GLU A 74 -3.96 16.15 -1.82
CA GLU A 74 -4.50 16.67 -0.57
C GLU A 74 -3.42 16.65 0.52
N TYR A 75 -3.24 17.74 1.27
CA TYR A 75 -2.28 17.87 2.39
C TYR A 75 -0.85 17.35 2.09
N GLY A 76 -0.33 17.57 0.88
CA GLY A 76 1.02 17.11 0.49
C GLY A 76 1.14 15.60 0.24
N GLY A 77 0.02 14.89 0.19
CA GLY A 77 -0.09 13.51 -0.29
C GLY A 77 -1.21 13.38 -1.32
N ASN A 78 -1.65 12.16 -1.59
CA ASN A 78 -2.64 11.90 -2.65
C ASN A 78 -3.72 10.95 -2.16
N ARG A 79 -4.97 11.30 -2.46
CA ARG A 79 -6.14 10.49 -2.12
C ARG A 79 -6.43 9.51 -3.25
N TYR A 80 -6.58 8.23 -2.90
CA TYR A 80 -6.91 7.16 -3.83
C TYR A 80 -8.17 6.44 -3.39
N TYR A 81 -8.98 6.04 -4.37
CA TYR A 81 -10.23 5.32 -4.18
C TYR A 81 -10.10 3.86 -4.57
N TRP A 82 -10.49 2.97 -3.66
CA TRP A 82 -10.69 1.55 -3.92
C TRP A 82 -12.15 1.28 -4.22
N GLN A 83 -12.48 1.23 -5.52
CA GLN A 83 -13.85 1.14 -5.98
C GLN A 83 -14.59 -0.12 -5.48
N GLN A 84 -13.93 -1.29 -5.51
CA GLN A 84 -14.57 -2.56 -5.12
C GLN A 84 -14.97 -2.62 -3.64
N LYS A 85 -14.31 -1.83 -2.78
CA LYS A 85 -14.59 -1.77 -1.34
C LYS A 85 -15.27 -0.46 -0.92
N ASN A 86 -15.47 0.47 -1.85
CA ASN A 86 -15.99 1.82 -1.59
C ASN A 86 -15.23 2.55 -0.46
N LEU A 87 -13.90 2.54 -0.53
CA LEU A 87 -13.02 3.15 0.48
C LEU A 87 -12.01 4.10 -0.15
N GLU A 88 -11.67 5.16 0.57
CA GLU A 88 -10.63 6.09 0.20
C GLU A 88 -9.47 6.02 1.19
N GLY A 89 -8.25 6.06 0.68
CA GLY A 89 -7.03 6.10 1.47
C GLY A 89 -6.14 7.26 1.02
N TRP A 90 -5.46 7.89 1.97
CA TRP A 90 -4.46 8.91 1.65
C TRP A 90 -3.06 8.33 1.69
N LEU A 91 -2.38 8.34 0.54
CA LEU A 91 -0.99 7.94 0.41
C LEU A 91 -0.08 9.14 0.60
N CYS A 92 0.80 9.04 1.59
CA CYS A 92 1.75 10.09 1.93
C CYS A 92 2.84 10.25 0.85
N SER A 93 3.54 11.38 0.87
CA SER A 93 4.64 11.67 -0.04
C SER A 93 5.78 10.63 0.00
N ALA A 94 5.98 9.94 1.13
CA ALA A 94 6.96 8.87 1.23
C ALA A 94 6.63 7.70 0.29
N MET A 95 5.36 7.31 0.18
CA MET A 95 4.92 6.27 -0.76
C MET A 95 5.06 6.71 -2.22
N LEU A 96 5.00 8.02 -2.48
CA LEU A 96 5.18 8.56 -3.83
C LEU A 96 6.64 8.53 -4.29
N LYS A 97 7.62 8.45 -3.38
CA LYS A 97 9.04 8.35 -3.74
C LYS A 97 9.38 7.09 -4.53
N TYR A 98 8.54 6.06 -4.46
CA TYR A 98 8.68 4.85 -5.26
C TYR A 98 8.23 5.05 -6.72
N PHE A 99 7.59 6.17 -7.05
CA PHE A 99 7.10 6.47 -8.40
C PHE A 99 7.79 7.72 -8.95
N SER A 100 8.12 7.70 -10.25
CA SER A 100 8.70 8.87 -10.94
C SER A 100 7.71 10.02 -11.13
N LYS A 101 6.41 9.72 -11.10
CA LYS A 101 5.30 10.66 -11.18
C LYS A 101 4.12 10.14 -10.37
N ILE A 102 3.20 11.02 -9.98
CA ILE A 102 1.98 10.62 -9.27
C ILE A 102 1.18 9.66 -10.18
N PRO A 103 0.98 8.39 -9.76
CA PRO A 103 0.28 7.42 -10.59
C PRO A 103 -1.22 7.66 -10.56
N LYS A 104 -1.89 7.60 -11.72
CA LYS A 104 -3.35 7.69 -11.80
C LYS A 104 -4.05 6.41 -11.35
N LYS A 105 -3.34 5.29 -11.40
CA LYS A 105 -3.79 3.98 -10.94
C LYS A 105 -2.66 3.28 -10.21
N ILE A 106 -2.99 2.58 -9.14
CA ILE A 106 -2.07 1.70 -8.42
C ILE A 106 -2.76 0.34 -8.27
N TYR A 107 -2.07 -0.71 -8.69
CA TYR A 107 -2.51 -2.10 -8.51
C TYR A 107 -1.74 -2.68 -7.33
N CYS A 108 -2.43 -3.32 -6.38
CA CYS A 108 -1.83 -3.84 -5.15
C CYS A 108 -2.12 -5.33 -4.97
N LYS A 109 -1.20 -6.04 -4.30
CA LYS A 109 -1.36 -7.42 -3.84
C LYS A 109 -0.64 -7.61 -2.52
N ALA A 110 -1.29 -8.23 -1.54
CA ALA A 110 -0.67 -8.74 -0.33
C ALA A 110 -0.40 -10.23 -0.45
N GLN A 111 0.73 -10.68 0.09
CA GLN A 111 1.11 -12.09 0.16
C GLN A 111 1.64 -12.41 1.54
N SER A 112 1.33 -13.60 2.03
CA SER A 112 1.91 -14.10 3.28
C SER A 112 3.44 -14.20 3.17
N LEU A 113 4.14 -13.91 4.27
CA LEU A 113 5.56 -14.23 4.42
C LEU A 113 5.79 -15.67 4.88
N TYR A 114 4.79 -16.24 5.55
CA TYR A 114 4.83 -17.57 6.13
C TYR A 114 3.86 -18.48 5.40
N THR A 115 4.23 -19.75 5.25
CA THR A 115 3.42 -20.75 4.52
C THR A 115 2.64 -21.60 5.50
#